data_AF-A0AA37T9Z1-F1
#
_entry.id   AF-A0AA37T9Z1-F1
#
_cell.length_a   1.000
_cell.length_b   1.000
_cell.length_c   1.000
_cell.angle_alpha   90.00
_cell.angle_beta   90.00
_cell.angle_gamma   90.00
#
_symmetry.space_group_name_H-M   'P 1'
#
loop_
_entity.id
_entity.type
_entity.pdbx_description
1 polymer ?
#
loop_
_entity_poly.entity_id
_entity_poly.type
_entity_poly.pdbx_seq_one_letter_code
_entity_poly.pdbx_strand_id
1 'polypeptide(L)'
;MIGQAPRVAREFHVGPRGDRYALTRDLTTGQPYVLHRSCETDPEVQIDLGSFLVLFRGPERDDLLELIASLLPEDEQSTQDGANVVRPPRFMSRWMPARQV
;
A
#
# COMPACT_ATOMS: atom_id res chain seq x y z
N MET A 1 -9.72 23.59 12.57
CA MET A 1 -9.08 22.30 12.91
C MET A 1 -9.51 21.30 11.85
N ILE A 2 -8.63 20.97 10.90
CA ILE A 2 -8.96 20.03 9.83
C ILE A 2 -8.85 18.63 10.45
N GLY A 3 -10.00 17.98 10.65
CA GLY A 3 -10.07 16.61 11.14
C GLY A 3 -9.50 15.68 10.09
N GLN A 4 -8.21 15.37 10.20
CA GLN A 4 -7.59 14.30 9.42
C GLN A 4 -8.19 13.00 9.95
N ALA A 5 -9.21 12.48 9.23
CA ALA A 5 -9.74 11.16 9.51
C ALA A 5 -8.57 10.17 9.60
N PRO A 6 -8.60 9.17 10.50
CA PRO A 6 -7.50 8.24 10.66
C PRO A 6 -7.31 7.45 9.36
N ARG A 7 -6.41 7.94 8.50
CA ARG A 7 -5.97 7.25 7.30
C ARG A 7 -4.93 6.24 7.75
N VAL A 8 -5.19 4.96 7.48
CA VAL A 8 -4.16 3.94 7.64
C VAL A 8 -3.20 4.13 6.46
N ALA A 9 -2.11 4.86 6.70
CA ALA A 9 -1.02 5.03 5.75
C ALA A 9 0.22 4.31 6.31
N ARG A 10 0.83 3.47 5.48
CA ARG A 10 2.08 2.78 5.81
C ARG A 10 3.19 3.38 4.96
N GLU A 11 4.10 4.11 5.60
CA GLU A 11 5.34 4.54 4.95
C GLU A 11 6.16 3.31 4.54
N PHE A 12 6.68 3.32 3.32
CA PHE A 12 7.49 2.22 2.78
C PHE A 12 8.82 2.67 2.21
N HIS A 13 8.98 3.94 1.85
CA HIS A 13 10.24 4.44 1.30
C HIS A 13 10.53 5.86 1.80
N VAL A 14 11.79 6.08 2.20
CA VAL A 14 12.34 7.40 2.50
C VAL A 14 13.57 7.63 1.63
N GLY A 15 13.44 8.52 0.66
CA GLY A 15 14.50 8.88 -0.26
C GLY A 15 15.56 9.76 0.40
N PRO A 16 16.79 9.80 -0.16
CA PRO A 16 17.92 10.51 0.41
C PRO A 16 17.74 12.03 0.46
N ARG A 17 16.76 12.59 -0.26
CA ARG A 17 16.48 14.03 -0.30
C ARG A 17 15.28 14.43 0.56
N GLY A 18 14.74 13.51 1.36
CA GLY A 18 13.55 13.75 2.17
C GLY A 18 12.24 13.39 1.48
N ASP A 19 12.29 12.83 0.27
CA ASP A 19 11.12 12.27 -0.40
C ASP A 19 10.57 11.11 0.43
N ARG A 20 9.27 11.09 0.69
CA ARG A 20 8.59 10.04 1.45
C ARG A 20 7.47 9.45 0.62
N TYR A 21 7.35 8.13 0.67
CA TYR A 21 6.27 7.40 0.03
C TYR A 21 5.53 6.54 1.04
N ALA A 22 4.21 6.61 0.99
CA ALA A 22 3.33 5.82 1.83
C ALA A 22 2.23 5.14 1.01
N LEU A 23 1.96 3.88 1.32
CA LEU A 23 0.84 3.14 0.77
C LEU A 23 -0.39 3.36 1.64
N THR A 24 -1.49 3.74 1.03
CA THR A 24 -2.78 3.90 1.71
C THR A 24 -3.92 3.46 0.82
N ARG A 25 -5.16 3.60 1.28
CA ARG A 25 -6.36 3.28 0.52
C ARG A 25 -7.43 4.33 0.71
N ASP A 26 -8.27 4.47 -0.29
CA ASP A 26 -9.46 5.28 -0.18
C ASP A 26 -10.48 4.56 0.71
N LEU A 27 -11.07 5.28 1.67
CA LEU A 27 -11.99 4.68 2.64
C LEU A 27 -13.39 4.44 2.05
N THR A 28 -13.73 5.10 0.94
CA THR A 28 -15.03 4.98 0.28
C THR A 28 -15.02 3.84 -0.73
N THR A 29 -13.99 3.75 -1.56
CA THR A 29 -13.85 2.81 -2.68
C THR A 29 -12.98 1.60 -2.33
N GLY A 30 -12.17 1.69 -1.28
CA GLY A 30 -11.20 0.67 -0.91
C GLY A 30 -9.98 0.60 -1.84
N GLN A 31 -9.88 1.47 -2.85
CA GLN A 31 -8.80 1.42 -3.83
C GLN A 31 -7.46 1.87 -3.22
N PRO A 32 -6.38 1.10 -3.38
CA PRO A 32 -5.06 1.47 -2.88
C PRO A 32 -4.42 2.54 -3.78
N TYR A 33 -3.68 3.45 -3.16
CA TYR A 33 -2.89 4.47 -3.85
C TYR A 33 -1.63 4.81 -3.05
N VAL A 34 -0.66 5.41 -3.73
CA VAL A 34 0.58 5.89 -3.12
C VAL A 34 0.46 7.38 -2.83
N LEU A 35 0.83 7.78 -1.62
CA LEU A 35 1.09 9.17 -1.28
C LEU A 35 2.58 9.44 -1.44
N HIS A 36 2.91 10.46 -2.22
CA HIS A 36 4.27 10.94 -2.38
C HIS A 36 4.39 12.36 -1.80
N ARG A 37 5.41 12.57 -0.99
CA ARG A 37 5.75 13.88 -0.43
C ARG A 37 7.23 14.15 -0.65
N SER A 38 7.58 15.12 -1.50
CA SER A 38 8.98 15.41 -1.82
C SER A 38 9.76 16.07 -0.68
N CYS A 39 9.08 16.84 0.18
CA CYS A 39 9.66 17.47 1.37
C CYS A 39 8.56 17.67 2.43
N GLU A 40 8.92 17.81 3.70
CA GLU A 40 7.94 17.94 4.79
C GLU A 40 6.99 19.14 4.63
N THR A 41 7.45 20.19 3.94
CA THR A 41 6.68 21.41 3.65
C THR A 41 5.85 21.34 2.37
N ASP A 42 6.10 20.35 1.51
CA ASP A 42 5.43 20.21 0.22
C ASP A 42 4.09 19.48 0.36
N PRO A 43 3.11 19.80 -0.51
CA PRO A 43 1.85 19.10 -0.53
C PRO A 43 2.04 17.63 -0.93
N GLU A 44 1.22 16.76 -0.34
CA GLU A 44 1.19 15.34 -0.70
C GLU A 44 0.49 15.16 -2.05
N VAL A 45 1.09 14.35 -2.92
CA VAL A 45 0.53 13.97 -4.22
C VAL A 45 0.04 12.54 -4.14
N GLN A 46 -1.20 12.31 -4.59
CA GLN A 46 -1.75 10.99 -4.77
C GLN A 46 -1.33 10.43 -6.13
N ILE A 47 -0.79 9.21 -6.12
CA ILE A 47 -0.40 8.47 -7.30
C ILE A 47 -1.19 7.16 -7.31
N ASP A 48 -1.90 6.90 -8.40
CA ASP A 48 -2.54 5.61 -8.64
C ASP A 48 -1.50 4.48 -8.54
N LEU A 49 -1.87 3.38 -7.87
CA LEU A 49 -0.94 2.28 -7.61
C LEU A 49 -0.43 1.65 -8.92
N GLY A 50 -1.31 1.48 -9.91
CA GLY A 50 -0.92 0.92 -11.21
C GLY A 50 0.08 1.83 -11.93
N SER A 51 -0.19 3.13 -11.93
CA SER A 51 0.69 4.16 -12.49
C SER A 51 2.04 4.18 -11.80
N PHE A 52 2.08 4.07 -10.46
CA PHE A 52 3.33 3.99 -9.71
C PHE A 52 4.19 2.80 -10.15
N LEU A 53 3.60 1.61 -10.24
CA LEU A 53 4.32 0.39 -10.63
C LEU A 53 4.89 0.45 -12.06
N VAL A 54 4.27 1.25 -12.95
CA VAL A 54 4.73 1.44 -14.33
C VAL A 54 5.81 2.52 -14.44
N LEU A 55 5.61 3.65 -13.75
CA LEU A 55 6.48 4.83 -13.85
C LEU A 55 7.77 4.69 -13.05
N PHE A 56 7.72 4.02 -11.90
CA PHE A 56 8.85 3.86 -10.99
C PHE A 56 9.50 2.50 -11.20
N ARG A 57 10.83 2.48 -11.23
CA ARG A 57 11.65 1.27 -11.39
C ARG A 57 12.88 1.27 -10.49
N GLY A 58 12.95 2.21 -9.56
CA GLY A 58 14.01 2.34 -8.58
C GLY A 58 13.66 1.69 -7.24
N PRO A 59 14.46 1.95 -6.19
CA PRO A 59 14.28 1.37 -4.87
C PRO A 59 12.89 1.63 -4.28
N GLU A 60 12.27 2.76 -4.62
CA GLU A 60 10.91 3.08 -4.20
C GLU A 60 9.87 2.04 -4.67
N ARG A 61 10.08 1.45 -5.85
CA ARG A 61 9.23 0.36 -6.32
C ARG A 61 9.56 -0.95 -5.61
N ASP A 62 10.82 -1.25 -5.39
CA ASP A 62 11.24 -2.48 -4.72
C ASP A 62 10.72 -2.52 -3.28
N ASP A 63 10.84 -1.42 -2.54
CA ASP A 63 10.31 -1.28 -1.19
C ASP A 63 8.78 -1.42 -1.14
N LEU A 64 8.07 -0.88 -2.14
CA LEU A 64 6.62 -1.08 -2.26
C LEU A 64 6.29 -2.56 -2.48
N LEU A 65 7.02 -3.26 -3.35
CA LEU A 65 6.81 -4.68 -3.62
C LEU A 65 7.13 -5.53 -2.40
N GLU A 66 8.17 -5.19 -1.64
CA GLU A 66 8.50 -5.84 -0.37
C GLU A 66 7.39 -5.63 0.66
N LEU A 67 6.86 -4.41 0.79
CA LEU A 67 5.71 -4.14 1.64
C LEU A 67 4.50 -5.00 1.21
N ILE A 68 4.19 -5.06 -0.08
CA ILE A 68 3.08 -5.89 -0.58
C ILE A 68 3.32 -7.37 -0.27
N ALA A 69 4.55 -7.86 -0.49
CA ALA A 69 4.92 -9.24 -0.18
C ALA A 69 4.76 -9.56 1.31
N SER A 70 5.17 -8.66 2.21
CA SER A 70 5.03 -8.83 3.67
C SER A 70 3.58 -8.93 4.16
N LEU A 71 2.63 -8.50 3.33
CA LEU A 71 1.21 -8.52 3.63
C LEU A 71 0.52 -9.78 3.10
N LEU A 72 1.19 -10.55 2.25
CA LEU A 72 0.72 -11.86 1.82
C LEU A 72 0.88 -12.85 3.00
N PRO A 73 -0.12 -13.69 3.27
CA PRO A 73 0.03 -14.75 4.25
C PRO A 73 1.10 -15.76 3.79
N GLU A 74 1.90 -16.27 4.72
CA GLU A 74 2.98 -17.26 4.47
C GLU A 74 2.45 -18.60 3.90
N ASP A 75 1.14 -18.83 3.94
CA ASP A 75 0.47 -20.07 3.53
C ASP A 75 0.39 -20.31 2.00
N GLU A 76 0.77 -19.34 1.16
CA GLU A 76 0.73 -19.49 -0.32
C GLU A 76 2.09 -19.85 -0.94
N GLN A 77 2.95 -20.57 -0.21
CA GLN A 77 4.15 -21.22 -0.77
C GLN A 77 4.02 -22.74 -0.93
N SER A 78 2.86 -23.34 -0.65
CA SER A 78 2.67 -24.77 -0.83
C SER A 78 1.42 -25.08 -1.65
N THR A 79 1.63 -25.92 -2.67
CA THR A 79 0.62 -26.62 -3.49
C THR A 79 0.35 -25.97 -4.86
N GLN A 80 1.22 -26.30 -5.82
CA GLN A 80 0.72 -26.73 -7.13
C GLN A 80 -0.26 -27.89 -6.89
N ASP A 81 -1.56 -27.63 -6.87
CA ASP A 81 -2.56 -28.66 -7.17
C ASP A 81 -3.76 -28.00 -7.82
N GLY A 82 -4.13 -28.56 -8.97
CA GLY A 82 -5.07 -27.98 -9.91
C GLY A 82 -6.48 -27.84 -9.33
N ALA A 83 -6.84 -26.65 -8.88
CA ALA A 83 -8.21 -26.20 -8.86
C ALA A 83 -8.24 -24.67 -9.02
N ASN A 84 -8.68 -24.22 -10.20
CA ASN A 84 -8.94 -22.82 -10.52
C ASN A 84 -10.12 -22.30 -9.69
N VAL A 85 -9.91 -22.13 -8.38
CA VAL A 85 -10.82 -21.40 -7.51
C VAL A 85 -10.17 -20.04 -7.27
N VAL A 86 -10.60 -19.05 -8.06
CA VAL A 86 -10.30 -17.64 -7.82
C VAL A 86 -10.97 -17.25 -6.50
N ARG A 87 -10.27 -17.47 -5.38
CA ARG A 87 -10.64 -16.88 -4.10
C ARG A 87 -10.22 -15.41 -4.15
N PRO A 88 -11.10 -14.46 -3.76
CA PRO A 88 -10.69 -13.07 -3.66
C PRO A 88 -9.55 -12.95 -2.64
N PRO A 89 -8.49 -12.16 -2.94
CA PRO A 89 -7.31 -12.11 -2.10
C PRO A 89 -7.67 -11.61 -0.70
N ARG A 90 -7.39 -12.44 0.31
CA ARG A 90 -7.64 -12.14 1.74
C ARG A 90 -6.83 -10.97 2.29
N PHE A 91 -5.94 -10.38 1.49
CA PHE A 91 -5.18 -9.16 1.80
C PHE A 91 -6.08 -8.05 2.36
N MET A 92 -7.30 -7.87 1.82
CA MET A 92 -8.18 -6.76 2.23
C MET A 92 -8.66 -6.83 3.69
N SER A 93 -8.71 -8.03 4.28
CA SER A 93 -9.26 -8.24 5.63
C SER A 93 -8.30 -7.84 6.75
N ARG A 94 -6.99 -7.84 6.49
CA ARG A 94 -5.96 -7.56 7.51
C ARG A 94 -5.73 -6.07 7.78
N TRP A 95 -6.27 -5.21 6.92
CA TRP A 95 -6.18 -3.75 7.03
C TRP A 95 -7.39 -3.13 7.74
N MET A 96 -8.25 -3.93 8.38
CA MET A 96 -9.32 -3.40 9.21
C MET A 96 -8.76 -3.01 10.58
N PRO A 97 -8.93 -1.77 11.06
CA PRO A 97 -8.84 -1.54 12.49
C PRO A 97 -9.90 -2.43 13.14
N ALA A 98 -9.52 -3.17 14.19
CA ALA A 98 -10.47 -3.89 15.01
C ALA A 98 -11.53 -2.89 15.44
N ARG A 99 -12.76 -3.06 14.93
CA ARG A 99 -13.90 -2.28 15.36
C ARG A 99 -14.21 -2.74 16.78
N GLN A 100 -13.57 -2.11 17.76
CA GLN A 100 -13.91 -2.31 19.17
C GLN A 100 -15.36 -1.84 19.33
N VAL A 101 -16.23 -2.81 19.61
CA VAL A 101 -17.57 -2.60 20.19
C VAL A 101 -17.43 -2.40 21.69
#